data_AF-A0A9P7QBK5-F1
#
_entry.id   AF-A0A9P7QBK5-F1
#
_cell.length_a   1.000
_cell.length_b   1.000
_cell.length_c   1.000
_cell.angle_alpha   90.00
_cell.angle_beta   90.00
_cell.angle_gamma   90.00
#
_symmetry.space_group_name_H-M   'P 1'
#
loop_
_entity.id
_entity.type
_entity.pdbx_description
1 polymer ?
#
loop_
_entity_poly.entity_id
_entity_poly.type
_entity_poly.pdbx_seq_one_letter_code
_entity_poly.pdbx_strand_id
1 'polypeptide(L)' 'MTVNSLERIMGEFPEALDVVKPLCLKIRKILFPLDKDERMIFGTPDEDPDQLYRPIIAAYDEAISKL' A
#
# COMPACT_ATOMS: atom_id res chain seq x y z
N MET A 1 -10.48 8.89 2.29
CA MET A 1 -10.97 7.49 2.38
C MET A 1 -10.72 7.00 3.80
N THR A 2 -11.72 6.49 4.49
CA THR A 2 -11.50 5.84 5.79
C THR A 2 -10.98 4.42 5.57
N VAL A 3 -10.34 3.82 6.58
CA VAL A 3 -9.82 2.43 6.53
C VAL A 3 -10.93 1.45 6.11
N ASN A 4 -12.14 1.63 6.64
CA ASN A 4 -13.33 0.84 6.30
C ASN A 4 -13.74 0.93 4.83
N SER A 5 -13.50 2.05 4.14
CA SER A 5 -13.80 2.17 2.70
C SER A 5 -12.86 1.33 1.84
N LEU A 6 -11.58 1.26 2.22
CA LEU A 6 -10.59 0.50 1.49
C LEU A 6 -10.85 -1.00 1.61
N GLU A 7 -11.07 -1.50 2.82
CA GLU A 7 -11.33 -2.92 3.05
C GLU A 7 -12.58 -3.39 2.30
N ARG A 8 -13.62 -2.54 2.23
CA ARG A 8 -14.81 -2.81 1.43
C ARG A 8 -14.49 -2.93 -0.06
N ILE A 9 -13.75 -1.97 -0.62
CA ILE A 9 -13.33 -2.00 -2.04
C ILE A 9 -12.48 -3.25 -2.33
N MET A 10 -11.58 -3.63 -1.41
CA MET A 10 -10.77 -4.85 -1.56
C MET A 10 -11.61 -6.13 -1.58
N GLY A 11 -12.75 -6.14 -0.89
CA GLY A 11 -13.73 -7.23 -0.91
C GLY A 11 -14.53 -7.33 -2.22
N GLU A 12 -14.59 -6.25 -3.02
CA GLU A 12 -15.32 -6.22 -4.30
C GLU A 12 -14.49 -6.85 -5.45
N PHE A 13 -13.18 -7.01 -5.28
CA PHE A 13 -12.32 -7.63 -6.30
C PHE A 13 -12.45 -9.17 -6.32
N PRO A 14 -12.34 -9.80 -7.52
CA PRO A 14 -12.42 -11.26 -7.67
C PRO A 14 -11.44 -12.04 -6.77
N GLU A 15 -11.84 -13.24 -6.36
CA GLU A 15 -11.00 -14.16 -5.55
C GLU A 15 -9.67 -14.49 -6.24
N ALA A 16 -9.64 -14.51 -7.58
CA ALA A 16 -8.41 -14.71 -8.35
C ALA A 16 -7.31 -13.67 -8.04
N LEU A 17 -7.68 -12.51 -7.48
CA LEU A 17 -6.75 -11.46 -7.08
C LEU A 17 -6.34 -11.54 -5.60
N ASP A 18 -6.89 -12.46 -4.80
CA ASP A 18 -6.59 -12.56 -3.36
C ASP A 18 -5.10 -12.69 -3.07
N VAL A 19 -4.36 -13.36 -3.97
CA VAL A 19 -2.90 -13.50 -3.88
C VAL A 19 -2.16 -12.15 -3.96
N VAL A 20 -2.70 -11.15 -4.65
CA VAL A 20 -2.08 -9.80 -4.79
C VAL A 20 -2.71 -8.74 -3.88
N LYS A 21 -3.88 -8.99 -3.28
CA LYS A 21 -4.53 -8.01 -2.37
C LYS A 21 -3.60 -7.54 -1.23
N PRO A 22 -2.83 -8.42 -0.54
CA PRO A 22 -1.90 -7.97 0.49
C PRO A 22 -0.83 -7.01 -0.01
N LEU A 23 -0.31 -7.23 -1.23
CA LEU A 23 0.66 -6.34 -1.87
C LEU A 23 0.05 -4.96 -2.14
N CYS A 24 -1.15 -4.90 -2.71
CA CYS A 24 -1.86 -3.64 -2.97
C CYS A 24 -2.10 -2.84 -1.69
N LEU A 25 -2.50 -3.50 -0.60
CA LEU A 25 -2.69 -2.88 0.71
C LEU A 25 -1.38 -2.33 1.27
N LYS A 26 -0.27 -3.07 1.11
CA LYS A 26 1.06 -2.66 1.59
C LYS A 26 1.58 -1.45 0.82
N ILE A 27 1.51 -1.48 -0.52
CA ILE A 27 1.88 -0.35 -1.38
C ILE A 27 1.06 0.89 -1.02
N ARG A 28 -0.25 0.74 -0.79
CA ARG A 28 -1.09 1.86 -0.39
C ARG A 28 -0.63 2.51 0.92
N LYS A 29 -0.25 1.73 1.93
CA LYS A 29 0.28 2.27 3.20
C LYS A 29 1.60 3.01 3.01
N ILE A 30 2.43 2.58 2.06
CA ILE A 30 3.68 3.26 1.71
C ILE A 30 3.38 4.59 1.01
N LEU A 31 2.46 4.61 0.04
CA LEU A 31 2.08 5.81 -0.72
C LEU A 31 1.35 6.85 0.13
N PHE A 32 0.57 6.40 1.11
CA PHE A 32 -0.31 7.24 1.91
C PHE A 32 -0.18 6.94 3.40
N PRO A 33 1.00 7.19 4.00
CA PRO A 33 1.23 6.94 5.41
C PRO A 33 0.33 7.83 6.27
N LEU A 34 0.07 7.40 7.50
CA LEU A 34 -0.63 8.23 8.48
C LEU A 34 0.36 9.11 9.23
N ASP A 35 0.02 10.37 9.44
CA ASP A 35 0.76 11.26 10.33
C ASP A 35 0.43 10.96 11.82
N LYS A 36 1.00 11.77 12.72
CA LYS A 36 0.81 11.63 14.17
C LYS A 36 -0.64 11.82 14.62
N ASP A 37 -1.45 12.50 13.82
CA ASP A 37 -2.87 12.76 14.09
C ASP A 37 -3.78 11.77 13.32
N GLU A 38 -3.21 10.65 12.86
CA GLU A 38 -3.86 9.61 12.07
C GLU A 38 -4.44 10.12 10.73
N ARG A 39 -3.92 11.23 10.21
CA ARG A 39 -4.34 11.77 8.92
C ARG A 39 -3.50 11.17 7.81
N MET A 40 -4.17 10.80 6.73
CA MET A 40 -3.50 10.29 5.54
C MET A 40 -2.71 11.41 4.86
N ILE A 41 -1.40 11.23 4.75
CA ILE A 41 -0.51 12.13 4.03
C ILE A 41 -0.67 11.86 2.53
N PHE A 42 -0.79 12.94 1.75
CA PHE A 42 -0.84 12.90 0.30
C PHE A 42 0.33 13.70 -0.25
N GLY A 43 1.04 13.14 -1.23
CA GLY A 43 2.18 13.80 -1.86
C GLY A 43 3.31 12.82 -2.13
N THR A 44 4.29 13.26 -2.93
CA THR A 44 5.57 12.57 -3.07
C THR A 44 6.54 13.24 -2.10
N PRO A 45 7.40 12.50 -1.37
CA PRO A 45 8.43 13.13 -0.55
C PRO A 45 9.28 14.09 -1.39
N ASP A 46 9.49 15.32 -0.91
CA ASP A 46 10.18 16.38 -1.67
C ASP A 46 11.71 16.18 -1.76
N GLU A 47 12.25 15.25 -0.96
CA GLU A 47 13.70 15.06 -0.81
C GLU A 47 14.20 13.82 -1.56
N ASP A 48 14.11 12.65 -0.91
CA ASP A 48 14.74 11.42 -1.39
C ASP A 48 13.70 10.47 -1.99
N PRO A 49 13.73 10.20 -3.31
CA PRO A 49 12.81 9.28 -3.96
C PRO A 49 12.93 7.84 -3.41
N ASP A 50 14.09 7.45 -2.87
CA ASP A 50 14.28 6.13 -2.28
C ASP A 50 13.39 5.88 -1.06
N GLN A 51 12.91 6.94 -0.39
CA GLN A 51 11.92 6.85 0.69
C GLN A 51 10.60 6.22 0.22
N LEU A 52 10.27 6.35 -1.07
CA LEU A 52 9.08 5.77 -1.67
C LEU A 52 9.37 4.50 -2.45
N TYR A 53 10.38 4.53 -3.33
CA TYR A 53 10.61 3.44 -4.28
C TYR A 53 11.22 2.20 -3.63
N ARG A 54 12.18 2.35 -2.69
CA ARG A 54 12.78 1.17 -2.04
C ARG A 54 11.76 0.35 -1.25
N PRO A 55 10.87 0.96 -0.43
CA PRO A 55 9.83 0.19 0.26
C PRO A 55 8.84 -0.48 -0.70
N ILE A 56 8.52 0.14 -1.84
CA ILE A 56 7.64 -0.45 -2.86
C ILE A 56 8.32 -1.67 -3.49
N ILE A 57 9.59 -1.55 -3.91
CA ILE A 57 10.36 -2.67 -4.47
C ILE A 57 10.44 -3.82 -3.47
N ALA A 58 10.77 -3.53 -2.21
CA ALA A 58 10.81 -4.55 -1.15
C ALA A 58 9.44 -5.22 -0.93
N ALA A 59 8.32 -4.49 -1.09
CA ALA A 59 6.99 -5.07 -1.02
C ALA A 59 6.74 -6.04 -2.19
N TYR A 60 7.20 -5.71 -3.41
CA TYR A 60 7.14 -6.63 -4.54
C TYR A 60 8.00 -7.87 -4.30
N ASP A 61 9.25 -7.71 -3.87
CA ASP A 61 10.16 -8.82 -3.58
C ASP A 61 9.56 -9.78 -2.56
N GLU A 62 8.98 -9.25 -1.48
CA GLU A 62 8.29 -10.05 -0.48
C GLU A 62 7.08 -10.79 -1.07
N ALA A 63 6.24 -10.12 -1.86
CA ALA A 63 5.07 -10.73 -2.47
C ALA A 63 5.46 -11.86 -3.43
N ILE A 64 6.47 -11.64 -4.27
CA ILE A 64 6.99 -12.61 -5.23
C ILE A 64 7.62 -13.81 -4.50
N SER A 65 8.33 -13.59 -3.39
CA SER A 65 8.94 -14.68 -2.60
C SER A 65 7.94 -15.64 -1.97
N LYS A 66 6.65 -15.27 -1.93
CA LYS A 66 5.54 -16.01 -1.31
C LYS A 66 4.60 -16.65 -2.34
N LEU A 67 4.88 -16.48 -3.63
CA LEU A 67 4.22 -17.19 -4.74
C LEU A 67 4.81 -18.59 -4.91
#